data_AF-A0A935QYH2-F1
#
_entry.id   AF-A0A935QYH2-F1
#
_cell.length_a   1.000
_cell.length_b   1.000
_cell.length_c   1.000
_cell.angle_alpha   90.00
_cell.angle_beta   90.00
_cell.angle_gamma   90.00
#
_symmetry.space_group_name_H-M   'P 1'
#
loop_
_entity.id
_entity.type
_entity.pdbx_description
1 polymer ?
#
loop_
_entity_poly.entity_id
_entity_poly.type
_entity_poly.pdbx_seq_one_letter_code
_entity_poly.pdbx_strand_id
1 'polypeptide(L)'
;MSIRNLFVLITALGFISPTALAQDPLTQDQVVSGTSTSSSQKIQFGRDAITDMKETADYVNGLLVAAQPEQDAVKIQCLNKKLSAVRALVQVSESALASMQEALAVGDDARADYEFRKIGVAKNKAVQFRGEADACVGEEGKAETQESAQYEGAELSETIADGNAGIGIDPPGVSPFE
;
A
#
# COMPACT_ATOMS: atom_id res chain seq x y z
N MET A 1 22.81 -43.48 42.59
CA MET A 1 21.62 -42.64 42.29
C MET A 1 21.08 -43.09 40.94
N SER A 2 20.24 -44.13 40.89
CA SER A 2 18.76 -44.15 40.97
C SER A 2 18.10 -43.43 39.78
N ILE A 3 17.92 -44.13 38.65
CA ILE A 3 16.71 -44.84 38.16
C ILE A 3 15.67 -43.89 37.53
N ARG A 4 15.51 -44.08 36.20
CA ARG A 4 14.46 -43.58 35.32
C ARG A 4 13.08 -44.02 35.83
N ASN A 5 12.07 -43.15 35.75
CA ASN A 5 10.69 -43.64 35.70
C ASN A 5 9.79 -42.77 34.80
N LEU A 6 9.35 -43.43 33.74
CA LEU A 6 8.29 -43.10 32.81
C LEU A 6 6.94 -43.33 33.52
N PHE A 7 6.05 -42.35 33.53
CA PHE A 7 4.63 -42.58 33.82
C PHE A 7 3.79 -41.83 32.79
N VAL A 8 3.31 -42.60 31.82
CA VAL A 8 2.16 -42.28 30.98
C VAL A 8 0.91 -42.53 31.81
N LEU A 9 -0.01 -41.57 31.89
CA LEU A 9 -1.38 -41.84 32.35
C LEU A 9 -2.37 -40.93 31.63
N ILE A 10 -3.03 -41.57 30.66
CA ILE A 10 -4.20 -41.10 29.92
C ILE A 10 -5.37 -41.00 30.91
N THR A 11 -6.05 -39.86 30.98
CA THR A 11 -7.40 -39.76 31.54
C THR A 11 -8.29 -38.95 30.60
N ALA A 12 -9.12 -39.66 29.85
CA ALA A 12 -10.29 -39.12 29.18
C ALA A 12 -11.47 -39.17 30.17
N LEU A 13 -12.08 -38.03 30.46
CA LEU A 13 -13.38 -37.94 31.12
C LEU A 13 -14.21 -36.90 30.36
N GLY A 14 -15.23 -37.40 29.66
CA GLY A 14 -16.27 -36.59 29.04
C GLY A 14 -17.18 -35.96 30.08
N PHE A 15 -17.63 -34.74 29.79
CA PHE A 15 -18.78 -34.14 30.44
C PHE A 15 -19.86 -33.86 29.39
N ILE A 16 -21.05 -34.35 29.73
CA ILE A 16 -22.31 -34.28 29.03
C ILE A 16 -22.98 -32.94 29.40
N SER A 17 -23.65 -32.32 28.44
CA SER A 17 -24.27 -30.98 28.46
C SER A 17 -25.23 -30.69 29.61
N PRO A 18 -25.56 -29.40 29.82
CA PRO A 18 -26.97 -29.01 29.65
C PRO A 18 -27.15 -27.81 28.71
N THR A 19 -28.10 -27.96 27.78
CA THR A 19 -28.78 -26.87 27.06
C THR A 19 -29.68 -26.11 28.02
N ALA A 20 -29.42 -24.81 28.24
CA ALA A 20 -30.42 -23.76 28.48
C ALA A 20 -29.69 -22.45 28.82
N LEU A 21 -29.68 -21.49 27.90
CA LEU A 21 -29.68 -20.07 28.25
C LEU A 21 -30.80 -19.40 27.45
N ALA A 22 -31.72 -18.82 28.21
CA ALA A 22 -32.82 -18.00 27.73
C ALA A 22 -32.30 -16.84 26.89
N GLN A 23 -32.90 -16.62 25.73
CA GLN A 23 -32.74 -15.38 24.98
C GLN A 23 -33.74 -14.38 25.57
N ASP A 24 -33.24 -13.52 26.46
CA ASP A 24 -33.96 -12.31 26.87
C ASP A 24 -33.94 -11.34 25.67
N PRO A 25 -35.09 -10.87 25.15
CA PRO A 25 -35.12 -9.84 24.14
C PRO A 25 -34.94 -8.47 24.82
N LEU A 26 -34.36 -7.52 24.09
CA LEU A 26 -34.22 -6.09 24.43
C LEU A 26 -32.90 -5.67 25.09
N THR A 27 -31.83 -5.68 24.30
CA THR A 27 -30.94 -4.50 24.12
C THR A 27 -30.20 -4.66 22.80
N GLN A 28 -30.88 -4.34 21.71
CA GLN A 28 -30.27 -4.19 20.39
C GLN A 28 -29.66 -2.79 20.31
N ASP A 29 -28.52 -2.55 20.97
CA ASP A 29 -27.75 -1.31 20.74
C ASP A 29 -26.26 -1.37 21.10
N GLN A 30 -25.67 -2.56 21.28
CA GLN A 30 -24.28 -2.67 21.77
C GLN A 30 -23.48 -3.81 21.13
N VAL A 31 -23.62 -4.09 19.82
CA VAL A 31 -22.71 -5.07 19.19
C VAL A 31 -22.45 -4.77 17.70
N VAL A 32 -21.90 -3.60 17.35
CA VAL A 32 -20.96 -3.46 16.22
C VAL A 32 -19.98 -2.31 16.49
N SER A 33 -19.05 -2.49 17.42
CA SER A 33 -17.85 -1.63 17.54
C SER A 33 -16.61 -2.52 17.50
N GLY A 34 -16.51 -3.30 16.43
CA GLY A 34 -15.33 -4.09 16.11
C GLY A 34 -14.41 -3.30 15.19
N THR A 35 -13.34 -2.72 15.75
CA THR A 35 -12.10 -2.37 15.03
C THR A 35 -12.18 -1.37 13.87
N SER A 36 -12.97 -0.30 13.95
CA SER A 36 -12.75 0.87 13.08
C SER A 36 -11.89 1.92 13.78
N THR A 37 -10.84 2.40 13.12
CA THR A 37 -9.99 3.51 13.62
C THR A 37 -10.87 4.74 13.83
N SER A 38 -10.86 5.33 15.04
CA SER A 38 -11.68 6.51 15.32
C SER A 38 -11.27 7.71 14.46
N SER A 39 -12.19 8.67 14.26
CA SER A 39 -11.95 9.87 13.45
C SER A 39 -10.72 10.67 13.92
N SER A 40 -10.54 10.80 15.24
CA SER A 40 -9.37 11.47 15.82
C SER A 40 -8.06 10.73 15.52
N GLN A 41 -8.07 9.40 15.59
CA GLN A 41 -6.92 8.56 15.26
C GLN A 41 -6.58 8.63 13.77
N LYS A 42 -7.58 8.65 12.87
CA LYS A 42 -7.37 8.82 11.42
C LYS A 42 -6.66 10.14 11.11
N ILE A 43 -7.15 11.24 11.69
CA ILE A 43 -6.55 12.57 11.51
C ILE A 43 -5.11 12.60 12.04
N GLN A 44 -4.88 12.03 13.24
CA GLN A 44 -3.54 12.00 13.81
C GLN A 44 -2.57 11.19 12.94
N PHE A 45 -2.98 9.98 12.52
CA PHE A 45 -2.21 9.17 11.59
C PHE A 45 -1.89 9.93 10.30
N GLY A 46 -2.87 10.66 9.73
CA GLY A 46 -2.66 11.42 8.51
C GLY A 46 -1.59 12.51 8.64
N ARG A 47 -1.58 13.23 9.78
CA ARG A 47 -0.55 14.24 10.08
C ARG A 47 0.83 13.60 10.26
N ASP A 48 0.91 12.53 11.05
CA ASP A 48 2.17 11.84 11.32
C ASP A 48 2.75 11.26 10.03
N ALA A 49 1.91 10.66 9.19
CA ALA A 49 2.32 10.17 7.88
C ALA A 49 2.91 11.28 6.99
N ILE A 50 2.28 12.46 6.94
CA ILE A 50 2.79 13.60 6.17
C ILE A 50 4.14 14.07 6.72
N THR A 51 4.30 14.12 8.05
CA THR A 51 5.58 14.45 8.69
C THR A 51 6.67 13.45 8.27
N ASP A 52 6.41 12.15 8.39
CA ASP A 52 7.35 11.10 7.98
C ASP A 52 7.76 11.21 6.50
N MET A 53 6.81 11.57 5.63
CA MET A 53 7.08 11.76 4.20
C MET A 53 7.94 13.01 3.94
N LYS A 54 7.72 14.11 4.69
CA LYS A 54 8.56 15.32 4.61
C LYS A 54 9.98 15.04 5.08
N GLU A 55 10.14 14.33 6.20
CA GLU A 55 11.45 13.88 6.67
C GLU A 55 12.16 12.99 5.64
N THR A 56 11.40 12.13 4.94
CA THR A 56 11.93 11.34 3.83
C THR A 56 12.39 12.22 2.67
N ALA A 57 11.62 13.25 2.29
CA ALA A 57 12.03 14.19 1.24
C ALA A 57 13.31 14.95 1.63
N ASP A 58 13.42 15.40 2.88
CA ASP A 58 14.60 16.09 3.39
C ASP A 58 15.83 15.17 3.40
N TYR A 59 15.63 13.89 3.78
CA TYR A 59 16.67 12.87 3.71
C TYR A 59 17.20 12.67 2.28
N VAL A 60 16.32 12.44 1.30
CA VAL A 60 16.74 12.27 -0.11
C VAL A 60 17.39 13.53 -0.65
N ASN A 61 16.90 14.72 -0.24
CA ASN A 61 17.52 15.98 -0.60
C ASN A 61 18.95 16.11 -0.02
N GLY A 62 19.18 15.63 1.20
CA GLY A 62 20.50 15.56 1.81
C GLY A 62 21.47 14.69 0.99
N LEU A 63 21.03 13.50 0.56
CA LEU A 63 21.80 12.64 -0.33
C LEU A 63 22.11 13.32 -1.67
N LEU A 64 21.13 14.01 -2.25
CA LEU A 64 21.30 14.75 -3.50
C LEU A 64 22.35 15.84 -3.37
N VAL A 65 22.31 16.63 -2.30
CA VAL A 65 23.30 17.68 -2.03
C VAL A 65 24.70 17.09 -1.86
N ALA A 66 24.82 15.95 -1.17
CA ALA A 66 26.08 15.24 -1.00
C ALA A 66 26.64 14.68 -2.32
N ALA A 67 25.78 14.28 -3.26
CA ALA A 67 26.16 13.74 -4.57
C ALA A 67 26.57 14.82 -5.60
N GLN A 68 26.13 16.07 -5.44
CA GLN A 68 26.48 17.17 -6.36
C GLN A 68 27.99 17.38 -6.60
N PRO A 69 28.88 17.39 -5.58
CA PRO A 69 30.32 17.57 -5.80
C PRO A 69 30.98 16.39 -6.51
N GLU A 70 30.40 15.19 -6.46
CA GLU A 70 30.95 14.00 -7.14
C GLU A 70 30.74 14.04 -8.66
N GLN A 71 29.84 14.91 -9.15
CA GLN A 71 29.50 15.07 -10.57
C GLN A 71 29.03 13.78 -11.27
N ASP A 72 28.58 12.79 -10.50
CA ASP A 72 27.94 11.59 -11.02
C ASP A 72 26.51 11.91 -11.48
N ALA A 73 26.35 12.15 -12.78
CA ALA A 73 25.08 12.50 -13.39
C ALA A 73 24.01 11.41 -13.20
N VAL A 74 24.41 10.13 -13.15
CA VAL A 74 23.47 9.00 -12.99
C VAL A 74 22.92 8.99 -11.57
N LYS A 75 23.80 9.12 -10.56
CA LYS A 75 23.41 9.23 -9.16
C LYS A 75 22.52 10.45 -8.91
N ILE A 76 22.90 11.62 -9.42
CA ILE A 76 22.13 12.86 -9.29
C ILE A 76 20.75 12.72 -9.94
N GLN A 77 20.64 12.12 -11.13
CA GLN A 77 19.35 11.91 -11.79
C GLN A 77 18.47 10.93 -11.00
N CYS A 78 19.06 9.83 -10.49
CA CYS A 78 18.36 8.85 -9.66
C CYS A 78 17.74 9.53 -8.42
N LEU A 79 18.55 10.26 -7.65
CA LEU A 79 18.12 10.97 -6.44
C LEU A 79 17.06 12.04 -6.74
N ASN A 80 17.21 12.80 -7.83
CA ASN A 80 16.20 13.79 -8.26
C ASN A 80 14.85 13.13 -8.57
N LYS A 81 14.84 11.98 -9.25
CA LYS A 81 13.61 11.23 -9.51
C LYS A 81 12.92 10.79 -8.21
N LYS A 82 13.67 10.22 -7.26
CA LYS A 82 13.11 9.79 -5.97
C LYS A 82 12.59 10.98 -5.15
N LEU A 83 13.36 12.07 -5.09
CA LEU A 83 12.95 13.29 -4.37
C LEU A 83 11.67 13.90 -4.94
N SER A 84 11.56 14.00 -6.26
CA SER A 84 10.35 14.48 -6.93
C SER A 84 9.14 13.60 -6.60
N ALA A 85 9.33 12.28 -6.63
CA ALA A 85 8.27 11.33 -6.32
C ALA A 85 7.79 11.44 -4.87
N VAL A 86 8.70 11.56 -3.89
CA VAL A 86 8.31 11.75 -2.47
C VAL A 86 7.57 13.08 -2.27
N ARG A 87 8.02 14.17 -2.90
CA ARG A 87 7.33 15.48 -2.82
C ARG A 87 5.91 15.42 -3.39
N ALA A 88 5.69 14.68 -4.48
CA ALA A 88 4.36 14.46 -5.02
C ALA A 88 3.46 13.68 -4.03
N LEU A 89 4.00 12.67 -3.34
CA LEU A 89 3.26 11.92 -2.31
C LEU A 89 2.87 12.78 -1.10
N VAL A 90 3.73 13.74 -0.70
CA VAL A 90 3.41 14.73 0.34
C VAL A 90 2.20 15.56 -0.09
N GLN A 91 2.21 16.12 -1.30
CA GLN A 91 1.11 16.95 -1.82
C GLN A 91 -0.22 16.18 -1.91
N VAL A 92 -0.18 14.95 -2.44
CA VAL A 92 -1.37 14.07 -2.50
C VAL A 92 -1.92 13.81 -1.11
N SER A 93 -1.06 13.59 -0.13
CA SER A 93 -1.46 13.26 1.24
C SER A 93 -1.99 14.47 2.02
N GLU A 94 -1.44 15.66 1.78
CA GLU A 94 -1.99 16.91 2.33
C GLU A 94 -3.40 17.18 1.81
N SER A 95 -3.62 16.99 0.50
CA SER A 95 -4.95 17.08 -0.11
C SER A 95 -5.91 16.02 0.45
N ALA A 96 -5.47 14.76 0.54
CA ALA A 96 -6.26 13.67 1.11
C ALA A 96 -6.62 13.91 2.57
N LEU A 97 -5.71 14.47 3.38
CA LEU A 97 -5.98 14.81 4.78
C LEU A 97 -7.07 15.89 4.89
N ALA A 98 -7.03 16.93 4.05
CA ALA A 98 -8.08 17.94 4.02
C ALA A 98 -9.43 17.34 3.64
N SER A 99 -9.50 16.56 2.55
CA SER A 99 -10.73 15.87 2.13
C SER A 99 -11.25 14.87 3.15
N MET A 100 -10.35 14.19 3.88
CA MET A 100 -10.74 13.29 4.98
C MET A 100 -11.39 14.07 6.12
N GLN A 101 -10.84 15.22 6.50
CA GLN A 101 -11.41 16.07 7.55
C GLN A 101 -12.78 16.63 7.16
N GLU A 102 -12.95 17.04 5.91
CA GLU A 102 -14.24 17.47 5.36
C GLU A 102 -15.28 16.35 5.41
N ALA A 103 -14.93 15.14 4.96
CA ALA A 103 -15.80 13.97 5.00
C ALA A 103 -16.21 13.61 6.43
N LEU A 104 -15.26 13.61 7.37
CA LEU A 104 -15.54 13.37 8.79
C LEU A 104 -16.45 14.43 9.40
N ALA A 105 -16.37 15.69 8.96
CA ALA A 105 -17.21 16.77 9.47
C ALA A 105 -18.69 16.62 9.05
N VAL A 106 -18.97 15.97 7.93
CA VAL A 106 -20.33 15.70 7.44
C VAL A 106 -20.82 14.28 7.69
N GLY A 107 -20.02 13.45 8.39
CA GLY A 107 -20.37 12.07 8.71
C GLY A 107 -20.25 11.09 7.52
N ASP A 108 -19.52 11.44 6.47
CA ASP A 108 -19.23 10.55 5.35
C ASP A 108 -18.02 9.66 5.67
N ASP A 109 -18.25 8.63 6.47
CA ASP A 109 -17.22 7.70 6.93
C ASP A 109 -16.58 6.92 5.77
N ALA A 110 -17.35 6.60 4.72
CA ALA A 110 -16.86 5.86 3.56
C ALA A 110 -15.83 6.69 2.77
N ARG A 111 -16.12 7.98 2.58
CA ARG A 111 -15.16 8.90 1.95
C ARG A 111 -13.94 9.13 2.84
N ALA A 112 -14.14 9.32 4.15
CA ALA A 112 -13.04 9.47 5.09
C ALA A 112 -12.10 8.25 5.09
N ASP A 113 -12.66 7.04 5.05
CA ASP A 113 -11.89 5.80 4.96
C ASP A 113 -11.09 5.68 3.66
N TYR A 114 -11.66 6.13 2.54
CA TYR A 114 -10.97 6.15 1.26
C TYR A 114 -9.74 7.07 1.29
N GLU A 115 -9.90 8.29 1.81
CA GLU A 115 -8.77 9.23 1.93
C GLU A 115 -7.73 8.76 2.95
N PHE A 116 -8.17 8.17 4.06
CA PHE A 116 -7.27 7.55 5.04
C PHE A 116 -6.38 6.46 4.40
N ARG A 117 -6.97 5.56 3.61
CA ARG A 117 -6.21 4.52 2.89
C ARG A 117 -5.21 5.12 1.89
N LYS A 118 -5.61 6.19 1.19
CA LYS A 118 -4.74 6.89 0.24
C LYS A 118 -3.47 7.42 0.92
N ILE A 119 -3.60 8.04 2.10
CA ILE A 119 -2.45 8.51 2.90
C ILE A 119 -1.57 7.34 3.32
N GLY A 120 -2.16 6.22 3.75
CA GLY A 120 -1.41 5.01 4.13
C GLY A 120 -0.57 4.44 2.97
N VAL A 121 -1.15 4.38 1.77
CA VAL A 121 -0.42 3.94 0.55
C VAL A 121 0.72 4.92 0.22
N ALA A 122 0.47 6.22 0.29
CA ALA A 122 1.48 7.23 0.04
C ALA A 122 2.66 7.14 1.01
N LYS A 123 2.39 6.97 2.32
CA LYS A 123 3.42 6.75 3.34
C LYS A 123 4.29 5.53 3.02
N ASN A 124 3.67 4.39 2.72
CA ASN A 124 4.41 3.18 2.38
C ASN A 124 5.29 3.37 1.13
N LYS A 125 4.77 4.09 0.13
CA LYS A 125 5.54 4.39 -1.10
C LYS A 125 6.71 5.34 -0.82
N ALA A 126 6.55 6.31 0.08
CA ALA A 126 7.66 7.17 0.49
C ALA A 126 8.78 6.39 1.20
N VAL A 127 8.43 5.44 2.08
CA VAL A 127 9.41 4.54 2.72
C VAL A 127 10.14 3.70 1.67
N GLN A 128 9.43 3.20 0.65
CA GLN A 128 10.07 2.52 -0.48
C GLN A 128 11.06 3.43 -1.21
N PHE A 129 10.66 4.66 -1.54
CA PHE A 129 11.54 5.62 -2.22
C PHE A 129 12.75 6.02 -1.38
N ARG A 130 12.65 5.98 -0.04
CA ARG A 130 13.82 6.13 0.84
C ARG A 130 14.84 5.03 0.59
N GLY A 131 14.42 3.77 0.62
CA GLY A 131 15.32 2.64 0.34
C GLY A 131 15.88 2.66 -1.08
N GLU A 132 15.08 3.07 -2.07
CA GLU A 132 15.55 3.25 -3.45
C GLU A 132 16.55 4.41 -3.58
N ALA A 133 16.42 5.47 -2.77
CA ALA A 133 17.41 6.55 -2.71
C ALA A 133 18.73 6.10 -2.08
N ASP A 134 18.68 5.23 -1.07
CA ASP A 134 19.87 4.57 -0.52
C ASP A 134 20.56 3.70 -1.58
N ALA A 135 19.79 3.02 -2.43
CA ALA A 135 20.32 2.26 -3.56
C ALA A 135 20.87 3.15 -4.70
N CYS A 136 20.45 4.43 -4.82
CA CYS A 136 21.09 5.35 -5.77
C CYS A 136 22.56 5.66 -5.38
N VAL A 137 22.88 5.58 -4.08
CA VAL A 137 24.25 5.81 -3.57
C VAL A 137 25.02 4.51 -3.33
N GLY A 138 24.32 3.40 -3.11
CA GLY A 138 24.88 2.06 -2.89
C GLY A 138 24.90 1.22 -4.16
N GLU A 139 26.11 0.78 -4.54
CA GLU A 139 26.45 0.10 -5.80
C GLU A 139 26.42 1.03 -7.02
N GLU A 140 27.56 1.13 -7.71
CA GLU A 140 27.70 1.78 -9.01
C GLU A 140 26.49 1.43 -9.88
N GLY A 141 25.72 2.46 -10.23
CA GLY A 141 24.37 2.36 -10.74
C GLY A 141 24.17 1.12 -11.60
N LYS A 142 23.56 0.08 -11.01
CA LYS A 142 22.83 -0.89 -11.83
C LYS A 142 21.74 -0.05 -12.46
N ALA A 143 22.03 0.45 -13.66
CA ALA A 143 21.05 0.96 -14.55
C ALA A 143 19.90 -0.03 -14.44
N GLU A 144 18.75 0.44 -13.96
CA GLU A 144 17.51 -0.23 -14.26
C GLU A 144 17.56 -0.33 -15.78
N THR A 145 17.98 -1.50 -16.28
CA THR A 145 17.78 -1.86 -17.66
C THR A 145 16.28 -1.68 -17.78
N GLN A 146 15.87 -0.58 -18.42
CA GLN A 146 14.56 -0.52 -19.00
C GLN A 146 14.60 -1.71 -19.95
N GLU A 147 14.09 -2.83 -19.48
CA GLU A 147 13.45 -3.79 -20.34
C GLU A 147 12.34 -2.98 -20.99
N SER A 148 12.73 -2.25 -22.04
CA SER A 148 11.82 -1.89 -23.09
C SER A 148 11.27 -3.23 -23.51
N ALA A 149 10.09 -3.56 -23.02
CA ALA A 149 9.17 -4.38 -23.76
C ALA A 149 9.02 -3.66 -25.10
N GLN A 150 9.93 -3.96 -26.02
CA GLN A 150 9.73 -3.76 -27.43
C GLN A 150 8.53 -4.65 -27.72
N TYR A 151 7.36 -4.05 -27.69
CA TYR A 151 6.28 -4.54 -28.50
C TYR A 151 6.79 -4.43 -29.93
N GLU A 152 7.39 -5.52 -30.43
CA GLU A 152 7.48 -5.75 -31.85
C GLU A 152 6.05 -5.69 -32.36
N GLY A 153 5.68 -4.55 -32.93
CA GLY A 153 4.52 -4.45 -33.77
C GLY A 153 4.75 -5.42 -34.91
N ALA A 154 4.23 -6.63 -34.77
CA ALA A 154 4.02 -7.50 -35.91
C ALA A 154 3.13 -6.69 -36.87
N GLU A 155 3.72 -6.24 -37.97
CA GLU A 155 2.96 -5.80 -39.12
C GLU A 155 2.06 -6.97 -39.52
N LEU A 156 0.78 -6.89 -39.16
CA LEU A 156 -0.24 -7.62 -39.86
C LEU A 156 -0.35 -6.98 -41.26
N SER A 157 0.46 -7.50 -42.17
CA SER A 157 0.09 -7.57 -43.58
C SER A 157 -1.16 -8.45 -43.66
N GLU A 158 -2.33 -7.83 -43.50
CA GLU A 158 -3.60 -8.49 -43.74
C GLU A 158 -3.86 -8.51 -45.26
N THR A 159 -3.27 -9.51 -45.92
CA THR A 159 -3.80 -9.99 -47.19
C THR A 159 -5.11 -10.69 -46.86
N ILE A 160 -6.24 -10.01 -47.08
CA ILE A 160 -7.56 -10.62 -46.97
C ILE A 160 -7.67 -11.71 -48.03
N ALA A 161 -7.60 -12.96 -47.61
CA ALA A 161 -8.10 -14.10 -48.37
C ALA A 161 -9.14 -14.81 -47.50
N ASP A 162 -10.37 -14.70 -47.98
CA ASP A 162 -11.58 -15.36 -47.53
C ASP A 162 -11.37 -16.78 -46.98
N GLY A 163 -11.84 -16.99 -45.75
CA GLY A 163 -12.23 -18.29 -45.23
C GLY A 163 -11.24 -18.98 -44.29
N ASN A 164 -11.58 -18.95 -42.99
CA ASN A 164 -11.44 -20.03 -41.98
C ASN A 164 -10.66 -19.67 -40.69
N ALA A 165 -11.18 -20.21 -39.60
CA ALA A 165 -10.66 -20.33 -38.23
C ALA A 165 -10.87 -19.13 -37.29
N GLY A 166 -11.97 -19.21 -36.52
CA GLY A 166 -12.23 -18.35 -35.39
C GLY A 166 -11.24 -18.58 -34.24
N ILE A 167 -10.77 -17.47 -33.68
CA ILE A 167 -10.28 -17.39 -32.31
C ILE A 167 -10.95 -16.16 -31.72
N GLY A 168 -11.98 -16.41 -30.91
CA GLY A 168 -12.68 -15.37 -30.16
C GLY A 168 -11.80 -14.87 -29.03
N ILE A 169 -11.50 -13.58 -29.04
CA ILE A 169 -11.09 -12.84 -27.85
C ILE A 169 -11.84 -11.51 -27.91
N ASP A 170 -12.99 -11.46 -27.24
CA ASP A 170 -13.64 -10.18 -26.91
C ASP A 170 -12.81 -9.45 -25.86
N PRO A 171 -12.42 -8.19 -26.09
CA PRO A 171 -11.70 -7.39 -25.09
C PRO A 171 -12.65 -7.01 -23.94
N PRO A 172 -12.23 -7.11 -22.66
CA PRO A 172 -13.05 -6.65 -21.56
C PRO A 172 -13.19 -5.12 -21.62
N GLY A 173 -14.42 -4.67 -21.86
CA GLY A 173 -14.78 -3.25 -21.85
C GLY A 173 -14.75 -2.70 -20.43
N VAL A 174 -13.78 -1.83 -20.14
CA VAL A 174 -13.85 -0.90 -19.00
C VAL A 174 -13.31 0.46 -19.41
N SER A 175 -14.21 1.41 -19.64
CA SER A 175 -13.89 2.85 -19.66
C SER A 175 -14.17 3.46 -18.28
N PRO A 176 -13.31 4.36 -17.76
CA PRO A 176 -13.36 4.83 -16.37
C PRO A 176 -14.19 6.12 -16.17
N PHE A 177 -15.19 6.39 -17.02
CA PHE A 177 -16.09 7.53 -16.85
C PHE A 177 -17.52 7.15 -17.25
N GLU A 178 -18.33 6.81 -16.25
CA GLU A 178 -19.78 7.03 -16.17
C GLU A 178 -20.12 7.41 -14.73
#